data_AF-A0A9E3D4M3-F1
#
_entry.id   AF-A0A9E3D4M3-F1
#
_cell.length_a   1.000
_cell.length_b   1.000
_cell.length_c   1.000
_cell.angle_alpha   90.00
_cell.angle_beta   90.00
_cell.angle_gamma   90.00
#
_symmetry.space_group_name_H-M   'P 1'
#
loop_
_entity.id
_entity.type
_entity.pdbx_description
1 polymer ?
#
loop_
_entity_poly.entity_id
_entity_poly.type
_entity_poly.pdbx_seq_one_letter_code
_entity_poly.pdbx_strand_id
1 'polypeptide(L)' 'MKVGFIGTGTMGQPMLANLVKKGFEVVAFDVVPGA' A
#
# COMPACT_ATOMS: atom_id res chain seq x y z
N MET A 1 -14.77 1.47 -0.67
CA MET A 1 -14.05 1.53 -1.95
C MET A 1 -12.67 0.94 -1.70
N LYS A 2 -12.28 -0.14 -2.41
CA LYS A 2 -11.01 -0.83 -2.16
C LYS A 2 -9.96 -0.36 -3.16
N VAL A 3 -8.81 0.08 -2.66
CA VAL A 3 -7.70 0.57 -3.46
C VAL A 3 -6.69 -0.55 -3.64
N GLY A 4 -6.48 -1.01 -4.88
CA GLY A 4 -5.39 -1.92 -5.21
C GLY A 4 -4.09 -1.14 -5.32
N PHE A 5 -3.07 -1.54 -4.57
CA PHE A 5 -1.78 -0.87 -4.53
C PHE A 5 -0.68 -1.89 -4.87
N ILE A 6 0.14 -1.58 -5.88
CA ILE A 6 1.19 -2.49 -6.36
C ILE A 6 2.55 -1.83 -6.12
N GLY A 7 3.40 -2.50 -5.36
CA GLY A 7 4.75 -2.05 -4.97
C GLY A 7 4.77 -1.39 -3.59
N THR A 8 5.21 -2.13 -2.57
CA THR A 8 5.40 -1.69 -1.18
C THR A 8 6.86 -1.38 -0.85
N GLY A 9 7.65 -0.94 -1.84
CA GLY A 9 9.02 -0.47 -1.58
C GLY A 9 9.09 0.85 -0.79
N THR A 10 10.27 1.46 -0.71
CA THR A 10 10.57 2.66 0.11
C THR A 10 9.61 3.83 -0.13
N MET A 11 9.14 4.02 -1.37
CA MET A 11 8.16 5.06 -1.72
C MET A 11 6.71 4.60 -1.53
N GLY A 12 6.43 3.31 -1.66
CA GLY A 12 5.10 2.72 -1.56
C GLY A 12 4.57 2.68 -0.14
N GLN A 13 5.42 2.30 0.82
CA GLN A 13 5.10 2.26 2.26
C GLN A 13 4.47 3.56 2.80
N PRO A 14 5.09 4.75 2.66
CA PRO A 14 4.51 5.98 3.19
C PRO A 14 3.21 6.38 2.49
N MET A 15 3.05 6.06 1.20
CA MET A 15 1.79 6.30 0.48
C MET A 15 0.67 5.38 0.98
N LEU A 16 0.95 4.08 1.14
CA LEU A 16 -0.01 3.11 1.66
C LEU A 16 -0.45 3.50 3.08
N ALA A 17 0.51 3.88 3.94
CA ALA A 17 0.23 4.34 5.29
C ALA A 17 -0.68 5.58 5.31
N ASN A 18 -0.53 6.52 4.38
CA ASN A 18 -1.40 7.69 4.28
C ASN A 18 -2.82 7.31 3.83
N LEU A 19 -2.95 6.37 2.89
CA LEU A 19 -4.25 5.86 2.44
C LEU A 19 -5.00 5.15 3.57
N VAL A 20 -4.31 4.28 4.31
CA VAL A 20 -4.88 3.60 5.48
C VAL A 20 -5.27 4.60 6.56
N LYS A 21 -4.42 5.58 6.88
CA LYS A 21 -4.74 6.65 7.85
C LYS A 21 -5.96 7.48 7.49
N LYS A 22 -6.23 7.65 6.19
CA LYS A 22 -7.44 8.35 5.69
C LYS A 22 -8.68 7.46 5.68
N GLY A 23 -8.59 6.21 6.13
CA GLY A 23 -9.72 5.27 6.24
C GLY A 23 -10.04 4.54 4.93
N PHE A 24 -9.13 4.52 3.96
CA PHE A 24 -9.29 3.71 2.76
C PHE A 24 -8.89 2.26 3.04
N GLU A 25 -9.72 1.30 2.62
CA GLU A 25 -9.31 -0.10 2.53
C GLU A 25 -8.35 -0.25 1.34
N VAL A 26 -7.14 -0.72 1.62
CA VAL A 26 -6.08 -0.89 0.63
C VAL A 26 -5.67 -2.36 0.57
N VAL A 27 -5.55 -2.92 -0.63
CA VAL A 27 -4.97 -4.23 -0.88
C VAL A 27 -3.60 -4.00 -1.50
N ALA A 28 -2.55 -4.25 -0.73
CA ALA A 28 -1.17 -4.10 -1.17
C ALA A 28 -0.65 -5.41 -1.78
N PHE A 29 0.03 -5.32 -2.92
CA PHE A 29 0.71 -6.43 -3.56
C PHE A 29 2.13 -6.01 -3.93
N ASP A 30 3.12 -6.80 -3.56
CA ASP A 30 4.49 -6.64 -4.03
C ASP A 30 4.98 -7.98 -4.58
N VAL A 31 5.80 -7.91 -5.63
CA VAL A 31 6.43 -9.09 -6.22
C VAL A 31 7.60 -9.58 -5.36
N VAL A 32 8.19 -8.67 -4.56
CA VAL A 32 9.27 -8.98 -3.63
C VAL A 32 8.65 -9.36 -2.29
N PRO A 33 8.85 -10.60 -1.80
CA PRO A 33 8.37 -11.00 -0.48
C PRO A 33 9.12 -10.20 0.60
N GLY A 34 8.42 -9.41 1.40
CA GLY A 34 8.97 -8.73 2.59
C GLY A 34 9.35 -7.27 2.44
N ALA A 35 8.93 -6.59 1.37
CA ALA A 35 9.11 -5.14 1.18
C ALA A 35 8.17 -4.28 2.05
#